data_AF-A0A392PPV9-F1
#
_entry.id   AF-A0A392PPV9-F1
#
_cell.length_a   1.000
_cell.length_b   1.000
_cell.length_c   1.000
_cell.angle_alpha   90.00
_cell.angle_beta   90.00
_cell.angle_gamma   90.00
#
_symmetry.space_group_name_H-M   'P 1'
#
loop_
_entity.id
_entity.type
_entity.pdbx_description
1 polymer ?
#
loop_
_entity_poly.entity_id
_entity_poly.type
_entity_poly.pdbx_seq_one_letter_code
_entity_poly.pdbx_strand_id
1 'polypeptide(L)'
;MDGFYDVYGIDASLIERGKMPLLVDLKTVPTSRNVDYEVISVNRIVDVELCQLEKKACALFEECSVSELGLFLSGLIQRLADVVVNRMGGPVGSADKITTKWAMRSRELRDSLRTVVLPLGCLDVGLSRHRALLFK
;
A
#
# COMPACT_ATOMS: atom_id res chain seq x y z
N MET A 1 12.06 8.03 12.57
CA MET A 1 10.68 8.28 12.08
C MET A 1 10.30 7.06 11.26
N ASP A 2 9.47 6.16 11.79
CA ASP A 2 9.08 4.93 11.06
C ASP A 2 7.86 5.17 10.18
N GLY A 3 8.04 6.03 9.18
CA GLY A 3 7.04 6.15 8.14
C GLY A 3 7.42 7.10 7.02
N PHE A 4 6.85 6.81 5.87
CA PHE A 4 6.89 7.67 4.68
C PHE A 4 5.53 7.63 3.99
N TYR A 5 5.39 8.39 2.92
CA TYR A 5 4.20 8.34 2.08
C TYR A 5 4.60 8.40 0.62
N ASP A 6 3.83 7.72 -0.21
CA ASP A 6 3.91 7.75 -1.67
C ASP A 6 2.83 8.68 -2.21
N VAL A 7 3.15 9.47 -3.23
CA VAL A 7 2.20 10.36 -3.91
C VAL A 7 2.23 10.08 -5.40
N TYR A 8 1.07 9.83 -5.99
CA TYR A 8 0.91 9.54 -7.42
C TYR A 8 -0.17 10.44 -8.04
N GLY A 9 -0.03 10.81 -9.32
CA GLY A 9 -1.04 11.63 -10.02
C GLY A 9 -0.99 13.12 -9.66
N ILE A 10 0.20 13.64 -9.34
CA ILE A 10 0.37 15.02 -8.88
C ILE A 10 -0.12 16.01 -9.95
N ASP A 11 -1.10 16.85 -9.59
CA ASP A 11 -1.53 18.02 -10.35
C ASP A 11 -0.32 18.93 -10.65
N ALA A 12 -0.30 19.53 -11.84
CA ALA A 12 0.68 20.54 -12.24
C ALA A 12 0.85 21.63 -11.15
N SER A 13 -0.21 22.00 -10.43
CA SER A 13 -0.15 23.02 -9.36
C SER A 13 0.66 22.62 -8.11
N LEU A 14 0.78 21.33 -7.81
CA LEU A 14 1.64 20.82 -6.73
C LEU A 14 3.09 20.64 -7.22
N ILE A 15 3.27 20.30 -8.49
CA ILE A 15 4.56 20.19 -9.17
C ILE A 15 5.21 21.57 -9.37
N GLU A 16 4.42 22.64 -9.58
CA GLU A 16 4.90 24.03 -9.73
C GLU A 16 5.75 24.50 -8.54
N ARG A 17 5.58 23.90 -7.35
CA ARG A 17 6.41 24.20 -6.18
C ARG A 17 7.69 23.38 -6.07
N GLY A 18 7.91 22.39 -6.95
CA GLY A 18 9.09 21.52 -6.96
C GLY A 18 9.38 20.79 -5.63
N LYS A 19 8.40 20.76 -4.72
CA LYS A 19 8.55 20.31 -3.33
C LYS A 19 7.48 19.28 -3.00
N MET A 20 7.90 18.19 -2.39
CA MET A 20 7.01 17.17 -1.85
C MET A 20 6.06 17.81 -0.82
N PRO A 21 4.72 17.70 -0.97
CA PRO A 21 3.76 18.30 -0.04
C PRO A 21 3.83 17.64 1.32
N LEU A 22 3.72 18.38 2.43
CA LEU A 22 3.80 17.81 3.77
C LEU A 22 2.60 16.88 4.04
N LEU A 23 2.85 15.75 4.69
CA LEU A 23 1.81 14.79 5.03
C LEU A 23 0.70 15.40 5.91
N VAL A 24 1.05 16.33 6.79
CA VAL A 24 0.09 17.03 7.65
C VAL A 24 -0.88 17.87 6.83
N ASP A 25 -0.42 18.55 5.79
CA ASP A 25 -1.26 19.36 4.92
C ASP A 25 -2.21 18.47 4.13
N LEU A 26 -1.71 17.35 3.60
CA LEU A 26 -2.52 16.37 2.87
C LEU A 26 -3.65 15.79 3.73
N LYS A 27 -3.42 15.57 5.04
CA LYS A 27 -4.46 15.09 5.97
C LYS A 27 -5.57 16.12 6.24
N THR A 28 -5.33 17.41 5.98
CA THR A 28 -6.37 18.45 6.14
C THR A 28 -7.29 18.59 4.93
N VAL A 29 -6.98 17.92 3.82
CA VAL A 29 -7.76 18.02 2.59
C VAL A 29 -9.13 17.34 2.77
N PRO A 30 -10.25 18.05 2.48
CA PRO A 30 -11.58 17.46 2.57
C PRO A 30 -11.78 16.31 1.57
N THR A 31 -12.40 15.21 2.00
CA THR A 31 -12.72 14.06 1.13
C THR A 31 -13.78 14.34 0.09
N SER A 32 -14.61 15.37 0.28
CA SER A 32 -15.59 15.82 -0.71
C SER A 32 -14.94 16.41 -1.97
N ARG A 33 -13.67 16.80 -1.90
CA ARG A 33 -12.92 17.28 -3.06
C ARG A 33 -12.51 16.07 -3.90
N ASN A 34 -12.95 16.04 -5.15
CA ASN A 34 -12.42 15.08 -6.12
C ASN A 34 -10.94 15.46 -6.35
N VAL A 35 -10.02 14.66 -5.82
CA VAL A 35 -8.58 14.87 -5.96
C VAL A 35 -8.04 13.95 -7.05
N ASP A 36 -7.25 14.52 -7.95
CA ASP A 36 -6.64 13.81 -9.09
C ASP A 36 -5.34 13.09 -8.71
N TYR A 37 -4.93 13.20 -7.44
CA TYR A 37 -3.77 12.54 -6.88
C TYR A 37 -4.16 11.50 -5.83
N GLU A 38 -3.26 10.57 -5.58
CA GLU A 38 -3.35 9.53 -4.59
C GLU A 38 -2.22 9.66 -3.58
N VAL A 39 -2.52 9.42 -2.30
CA VAL A 39 -1.52 9.46 -1.22
C VAL A 39 -1.63 8.18 -0.40
N ILE A 40 -0.57 7.38 -0.41
CA ILE A 40 -0.49 6.15 0.40
C ILE A 40 0.52 6.35 1.52
N SER A 41 0.10 6.21 2.78
CA SER A 41 0.99 6.31 3.93
C SER A 41 1.46 4.93 4.38
N VAL A 42 2.76 4.80 4.64
CA VAL A 42 3.38 3.62 5.22
C VAL A 42 3.87 3.99 6.60
N ASN A 43 3.24 3.44 7.64
CA ASN A 43 3.62 3.72 9.03
C ASN A 43 3.27 2.52 9.92
N ARG A 44 4.27 1.73 10.31
CA ARG A 44 4.09 0.48 11.07
C ARG A 44 3.63 0.70 12.52
N ILE A 45 3.78 1.92 13.04
CA ILE A 45 3.40 2.28 14.41
C ILE A 45 1.88 2.58 14.49
N VAL A 46 1.36 3.28 13.49
CA VAL A 46 -0.04 3.75 13.49
C VAL A 46 -0.96 2.81 12.71
N ASP A 47 -0.44 2.16 11.67
CA ASP A 47 -1.21 1.24 10.82
C ASP A 47 -1.17 -0.18 11.40
N VAL A 48 -2.19 -0.50 12.19
CA VAL A 48 -2.32 -1.82 12.86
C VAL A 48 -2.42 -2.95 11.84
N GLU A 49 -3.09 -2.74 10.71
CA GLU A 49 -3.23 -3.76 9.66
C GLU A 49 -1.89 -4.05 8.99
N LEU A 50 -1.09 -3.01 8.75
CA LEU A 50 0.27 -3.17 8.23
C LEU A 50 1.17 -3.90 9.22
N CYS A 51 1.07 -3.60 10.52
CA CYS A 51 1.81 -4.30 11.57
C CYS A 51 1.43 -5.79 11.64
N GLN A 52 0.15 -6.13 11.48
CA GLN A 52 -0.29 -7.53 11.43
C GLN A 52 0.26 -8.26 10.19
N LEU A 53 0.31 -7.57 9.05
CA LEU A 53 0.87 -8.13 7.82
C LEU A 53 2.38 -8.41 7.95
N GLU A 54 3.11 -7.50 8.59
CA GLU A 54 4.53 -7.68 8.91
C GLU A 54 4.74 -8.86 9.87
N LYS A 55 3.95 -8.97 10.94
CA LYS A 55 3.99 -10.14 11.85
C LYS A 55 3.76 -11.45 11.11
N LYS A 56 2.82 -11.49 10.17
CA LYS A 56 2.58 -12.67 9.34
C LYS A 56 3.80 -12.99 8.47
N ALA A 57 4.44 -11.99 7.88
CA ALA A 57 5.67 -12.18 7.10
C ALA A 57 6.84 -12.68 7.98
N CYS A 58 7.00 -12.15 9.19
CA CYS A 58 8.02 -12.61 10.14
C CYS A 58 7.78 -14.06 10.58
N ALA A 59 6.54 -14.44 10.88
CA ALA A 59 6.20 -15.82 11.23
C ALA A 59 6.55 -16.80 10.09
N LEU A 60 6.30 -16.41 8.83
CA LEU A 60 6.69 -17.20 7.67
C LEU A 60 8.21 -17.40 7.58
N PHE A 61 9.00 -16.38 7.94
CA PHE A 61 10.46 -16.46 7.98
C PHE A 61 10.95 -17.39 9.11
N GLU A 62 10.36 -17.29 10.30
CA GLU A 62 10.70 -18.13 11.46
C GLU A 62 10.40 -19.61 11.20
N GLU A 63 9.19 -19.93 10.70
CA GLU A 63 8.82 -21.29 10.26
C GLU A 63 9.82 -21.88 9.26
N CYS A 64 10.35 -21.00 8.41
CA CYS A 64 11.26 -21.37 7.36
C CYS A 64 12.66 -21.71 7.95
N SER A 65 13.21 -20.91 8.87
CA SER A 65 14.60 -21.02 9.37
C SER A 65 15.07 -22.40 9.90
N VAL A 66 14.16 -23.37 9.97
CA VAL A 66 14.34 -24.76 10.43
C VAL A 66 14.75 -25.73 9.28
N SER A 67 14.85 -25.32 8.00
CA SER A 67 15.10 -26.24 6.85
C SER A 67 16.13 -25.73 5.80
N GLU A 68 16.83 -26.65 5.10
CA GLU A 68 18.08 -26.45 4.32
C GLU A 68 18.04 -25.45 3.11
N LEU A 69 19.21 -24.88 2.80
CA LEU A 69 19.47 -23.50 2.34
C LEU A 69 19.17 -23.10 0.87
N GLY A 70 18.77 -24.01 -0.03
CA GLY A 70 18.75 -23.75 -1.49
C GLY A 70 17.37 -23.57 -2.14
N LEU A 71 16.55 -24.63 -2.13
CA LEU A 71 15.16 -24.62 -2.62
C LEU A 71 14.20 -23.82 -1.71
N PHE A 72 14.75 -23.35 -0.60
CA PHE A 72 14.09 -22.72 0.52
C PHE A 72 13.84 -21.23 0.32
N LEU A 73 14.81 -20.52 -0.28
CA LEU A 73 14.70 -19.09 -0.55
C LEU A 73 13.60 -18.81 -1.58
N SER A 74 13.48 -19.64 -2.63
CA SER A 74 12.40 -19.50 -3.62
C SER A 74 11.03 -19.80 -3.01
N GLY A 75 10.92 -20.82 -2.16
CA GLY A 75 9.68 -21.15 -1.44
C GLY A 75 9.23 -20.03 -0.50
N LEU A 76 10.15 -19.43 0.27
CA LEU A 76 9.87 -18.30 1.14
C LEU A 76 9.44 -17.06 0.34
N ILE A 77 10.17 -16.73 -0.74
CA ILE A 77 9.83 -15.60 -1.61
C ILE A 77 8.43 -15.79 -2.19
N GLN A 78 8.08 -16.99 -2.64
CA GLN A 78 6.74 -17.29 -3.14
C GLN A 78 5.67 -17.12 -2.04
N ARG A 79 5.89 -17.63 -0.83
CA ARG A 79 4.96 -17.46 0.30
C ARG A 79 4.76 -15.98 0.65
N LEU A 80 5.81 -15.17 0.64
CA LEU A 80 5.74 -13.72 0.85
C LEU A 80 4.97 -13.02 -0.29
N ALA A 81 5.25 -13.42 -1.54
CA ALA A 81 4.51 -12.93 -2.70
C ALA A 81 3.02 -13.27 -2.59
N ASP A 82 2.67 -14.48 -2.14
CA ASP A 82 1.29 -14.90 -1.92
C ASP A 82 0.61 -14.07 -0.83
N VAL A 83 1.31 -13.69 0.23
CA VAL A 83 0.78 -12.76 1.26
C VAL A 83 0.42 -11.42 0.63
N VAL A 84 1.31 -10.84 -0.18
CA VAL A 84 1.06 -9.56 -0.88
C VAL A 84 -0.08 -9.70 -1.87
N VAL A 85 -0.09 -10.77 -2.67
CA VAL A 85 -1.13 -11.05 -3.68
C VAL A 85 -2.49 -11.17 -3.01
N ASN A 86 -2.59 -11.97 -1.94
CA ASN A 86 -3.84 -12.17 -1.21
C ASN A 86 -4.31 -10.89 -0.52
N ARG A 87 -3.40 -10.08 0.03
CA ARG A 87 -3.77 -8.79 0.64
C ARG A 87 -4.32 -7.81 -0.40
N MET A 88 -3.71 -7.74 -1.58
CA MET A 88 -3.93 -6.66 -2.55
C MET A 88 -4.90 -7.02 -3.69
N GLY A 89 -5.84 -7.93 -3.44
CA GLY A 89 -6.95 -8.23 -4.35
C GLY A 89 -6.73 -9.39 -5.31
N GLY A 90 -5.75 -10.25 -5.04
CA GLY A 90 -5.48 -11.49 -5.77
C GLY A 90 -4.63 -11.32 -7.04
N PRO A 91 -4.49 -12.39 -7.85
CA PRO A 91 -3.81 -12.33 -9.15
C PRO A 91 -4.49 -11.35 -10.11
N VAL A 92 -3.69 -10.63 -10.91
CA VAL A 92 -4.18 -9.61 -11.85
C VAL A 92 -4.02 -10.10 -13.28
N GLY A 93 -5.14 -10.34 -13.98
CA GLY A 93 -5.14 -10.72 -15.40
C GLY A 93 -5.29 -9.55 -16.39
N SER A 94 -5.66 -8.35 -15.91
CA SER A 94 -5.88 -7.16 -16.75
C SER A 94 -5.59 -5.89 -15.97
N ALA A 95 -4.72 -5.04 -16.53
CA ALA A 95 -4.34 -3.74 -15.95
C ALA A 95 -5.54 -2.78 -15.85
N ASP A 96 -6.40 -2.75 -16.87
CA ASP A 96 -7.58 -1.89 -16.89
C ASP A 96 -8.58 -2.28 -15.80
N LYS A 97 -8.83 -3.59 -15.65
CA LYS A 97 -9.77 -4.10 -14.63
C LYS A 97 -9.30 -3.76 -13.21
N ILE A 98 -8.00 -3.94 -12.91
CA ILE A 98 -7.49 -3.61 -11.57
C ILE A 98 -7.47 -2.11 -11.33
N THR A 99 -7.21 -1.29 -12.37
CA THR A 99 -7.24 0.17 -12.27
C THR A 99 -8.64 0.67 -11.96
N THR A 100 -9.66 0.17 -12.67
CA THR A 100 -11.07 0.51 -12.38
C THR A 100 -11.50 0.04 -10.99
N LYS A 101 -11.12 -1.19 -10.59
CA LYS A 101 -11.41 -1.71 -9.24
C LYS A 101 -10.77 -0.84 -8.16
N TRP A 102 -9.51 -0.46 -8.36
CA TRP A 102 -8.78 0.43 -7.47
C TRP A 102 -9.41 1.83 -7.39
N ALA A 103 -9.81 2.41 -8.52
CA ALA A 103 -10.44 3.74 -8.55
C ALA A 103 -11.72 3.77 -7.71
N MET A 104 -12.59 2.77 -7.85
CA MET A 104 -13.80 2.64 -7.03
C MET A 104 -13.45 2.41 -5.56
N ARG A 105 -12.57 1.45 -5.27
CA ARG A 105 -12.25 1.07 -3.89
C ARG A 105 -11.53 2.17 -3.11
N SER A 106 -10.62 2.89 -3.76
CA SER A 106 -9.90 4.00 -3.14
C SER A 106 -10.85 5.16 -2.78
N ARG A 107 -11.92 5.39 -3.55
CA ARG A 107 -12.96 6.36 -3.20
C ARG A 107 -13.73 5.91 -1.96
N GLU A 108 -14.18 4.66 -1.93
CA GLU A 108 -14.88 4.09 -0.76
C GLU A 108 -14.04 4.18 0.52
N LEU A 109 -12.74 3.84 0.44
CA LEU A 109 -11.83 3.92 1.57
C LEU A 109 -11.63 5.36 2.04
N ARG A 110 -11.46 6.31 1.10
CA ARG A 110 -11.33 7.73 1.43
C ARG A 110 -12.59 8.25 2.14
N ASP A 111 -13.77 7.87 1.66
CA ASP A 111 -15.05 8.26 2.25
C ASP A 111 -15.23 7.64 3.65
N SER A 112 -14.91 6.36 3.80
CA SER A 112 -15.02 5.62 5.07
C SER A 112 -14.06 6.15 6.14
N LEU A 113 -12.81 6.40 5.76
CA LEU A 113 -11.77 6.88 6.68
C LEU A 113 -11.76 8.40 6.85
N ARG A 114 -12.56 9.14 6.05
CA ARG A 114 -12.63 10.61 6.02
C ARG A 114 -11.26 11.27 5.82
N THR A 115 -10.43 10.69 4.97
CA THR A 115 -9.08 11.19 4.65
C THR A 115 -8.75 10.92 3.18
N VAL A 116 -7.97 11.80 2.55
CA VAL A 116 -7.38 11.53 1.22
C VAL A 116 -6.10 10.69 1.29
N VAL A 117 -5.51 10.58 2.49
CA VAL A 117 -4.31 9.78 2.77
C VAL A 117 -4.75 8.40 3.24
N LEU A 118 -4.50 7.38 2.42
CA LEU A 118 -4.85 6.00 2.74
C LEU A 118 -3.67 5.27 3.40
N PRO A 119 -3.85 4.66 4.58
CA PRO A 119 -2.83 3.77 5.16
C PRO A 119 -2.66 2.53 4.28
N LEU A 120 -1.41 2.16 3.96
CA LEU A 120 -1.09 1.01 3.09
C LEU A 120 -1.72 -0.28 3.59
N GLY A 121 -1.74 -0.48 4.90
CA GLY A 121 -2.31 -1.64 5.55
C GLY A 121 -3.80 -1.76 5.30
N CYS A 122 -4.56 -0.69 5.04
CA CYS A 122 -6.00 -0.73 4.78
C CYS A 122 -6.38 -1.14 3.35
N LEU A 123 -5.42 -1.26 2.43
CA LEU A 123 -5.70 -1.59 1.03
C LEU A 123 -5.98 -3.09 0.88
N ASP A 124 -7.17 -3.42 0.37
CA ASP A 124 -7.58 -4.77 -0.03
C ASP A 124 -7.56 -4.98 -1.56
N VAL A 125 -7.26 -3.91 -2.30
CA VAL A 125 -7.04 -3.88 -3.75
C VAL A 125 -5.84 -2.98 -3.99
N GLY A 126 -4.84 -3.45 -4.73
CA GLY A 126 -3.62 -2.66 -4.96
C GLY A 126 -3.05 -2.84 -6.35
N LEU A 127 -2.60 -1.73 -6.93
CA LEU A 127 -1.80 -1.69 -8.14
C LEU A 127 -0.36 -2.13 -7.87
N SER A 128 0.44 -2.31 -8.92
CA SER A 128 1.84 -2.72 -8.82
C SER A 128 2.64 -1.85 -7.86
N ARG A 129 2.46 -0.52 -7.90
CA ARG A 129 3.11 0.42 -6.97
C ARG A 129 2.77 0.14 -5.50
N HIS A 130 1.51 -0.13 -5.17
CA HIS A 130 1.10 -0.41 -3.78
C HIS A 130 1.67 -1.74 -3.30
N ARG A 131 1.68 -2.75 -4.17
CA ARG A 131 2.28 -4.06 -3.88
C ARG A 131 3.79 -3.93 -3.64
N ALA A 132 4.48 -3.09 -4.42
CA ALA A 132 5.90 -2.83 -4.24
C ALA A 132 6.22 -2.18 -2.88
N LEU A 133 5.33 -1.35 -2.33
CA LEU A 133 5.51 -0.75 -1.01
C LEU A 133 5.52 -1.78 0.12
N LEU A 134 4.84 -2.92 -0.03
CA LEU A 134 4.84 -4.01 0.96
C LEU A 134 6.15 -4.80 1.02
N PHE A 135 7.04 -4.61 0.04
CA PHE A 135 8.38 -5.21 0.03
C PHE A 135 9.46 -4.26 0.59
N LYS A 136 9.08 -3.09 1.12
CA LYS A 136 10.01 -2.14 1.76
C LYS A 136 10.12 -2.34 3.28
#